data_AF-A0A916G3F4-F1
#
_entry.id   AF-A0A916G3F4-F1
#
_cell.length_a   1.000
_cell.length_b   1.000
_cell.length_c   1.000
_cell.angle_alpha   90.00
_cell.angle_beta   90.00
_cell.angle_gamma   90.00
#
_symmetry.space_group_name_H-M   'P 1'
#
loop_
_entity.id
_entity.type
_entity.pdbx_description
1 polymer ?
#
loop_
_entity_poly.entity_id
_entity_poly.type
_entity_poly.pdbx_seq_one_letter_code
_entity_poly.pdbx_strand_id
1 'polypeptide(L)'
;MRPLRAVNTVPDDDADLMGRVKAGDPAGAEGLFSRYAGPILGFTERMLGSRAEAEEVTQDVFLKMITRCEQYDGRASVSTWLFAIAANACRDRLRSAW
;
A
#
# COMPACT_ATOMS: atom_id res chain seq x y z
N MET A 1 10.00 10.77 -37.17
CA MET A 1 9.54 9.44 -36.76
C MET A 1 10.24 9.10 -35.43
N ARG A 2 9.57 9.26 -34.28
CA ARG A 2 10.13 8.89 -32.97
C ARG A 2 9.95 7.38 -32.79
N PRO A 3 10.98 6.60 -32.44
CA PRO A 3 10.77 5.18 -32.18
C PRO A 3 9.88 5.02 -30.95
N LEU A 4 8.81 4.23 -31.10
CA LEU A 4 8.02 3.72 -29.98
C LEU A 4 8.95 2.83 -29.17
N ARG A 5 9.42 3.33 -28.02
CA ARG A 5 10.17 2.53 -27.06
C ARG A 5 9.22 1.42 -26.60
N ALA A 6 9.45 0.20 -27.09
CA ALA A 6 8.81 -0.98 -26.54
C ALA A 6 9.12 -1.00 -25.04
N VAL A 7 8.14 -0.71 -24.21
CA VAL A 7 8.24 -0.90 -22.76
C VAL A 7 8.40 -2.40 -22.57
N ASN A 8 9.60 -2.82 -22.18
CA ASN A 8 9.85 -4.17 -21.72
C ASN A 8 9.11 -4.35 -20.39
N THR A 9 7.87 -4.86 -20.41
CA THR A 9 7.03 -5.05 -19.22
C THR A 9 7.43 -6.33 -18.50
N VAL A 10 8.61 -6.37 -17.88
CA VAL A 10 8.75 -7.24 -16.71
C VAL A 10 7.84 -6.61 -15.64
N PRO A 11 6.89 -7.34 -15.04
CA PRO A 11 6.13 -6.78 -13.93
C PRO A 11 7.12 -6.39 -12.84
N ASP A 12 7.24 -5.09 -12.53
CA ASP A 12 8.05 -4.62 -11.40
C ASP A 12 7.66 -5.44 -10.16
N ASP A 13 8.61 -6.05 -9.46
CA ASP A 13 8.26 -6.71 -8.21
C ASP A 13 7.87 -5.66 -7.14
N ASP A 14 7.32 -6.08 -6.00
CA ASP A 14 6.86 -5.09 -5.02
C ASP A 14 8.03 -4.28 -4.42
N ALA A 15 9.23 -4.84 -4.36
CA ALA A 15 10.40 -4.14 -3.85
C ALA A 15 10.84 -3.03 -4.82
N ASP A 16 10.80 -3.30 -6.12
CA ASP A 16 11.03 -2.29 -7.16
C ASP A 16 10.01 -1.15 -7.06
N LEU A 17 8.72 -1.49 -6.95
CA LEU A 17 7.67 -0.49 -6.78
C LEU A 17 7.87 0.35 -5.51
N MET A 18 8.27 -0.27 -4.40
CA MET A 18 8.60 0.45 -3.17
C MET A 18 9.83 1.35 -3.33
N GLY A 19 10.84 0.92 -4.09
CA GLY A 19 11.99 1.75 -4.47
C GLY A 19 11.55 3.01 -5.23
N ARG A 20 10.58 2.87 -6.14
CA ARG A 20 9.99 4.00 -6.88
C ARG A 20 9.19 4.93 -5.96
N VAL A 21 8.44 4.40 -4.99
CA VAL A 21 7.77 5.21 -3.96
C VAL A 21 8.78 6.06 -3.18
N LYS A 22 9.88 5.48 -2.73
CA LYS A 22 10.96 6.21 -2.03
C LYS A 22 11.60 7.29 -2.88
N ALA A 23 11.73 7.03 -4.20
CA ALA A 23 12.22 8.02 -5.15
C ALA A 23 11.19 9.13 -5.49
N GLY A 24 9.98 9.06 -4.97
CA GLY A 24 8.89 10.00 -5.27
C GLY A 24 8.26 9.81 -6.65
N ASP A 25 8.48 8.66 -7.30
CA ASP A 25 7.86 8.32 -8.59
C ASP A 25 6.43 7.79 -8.36
N PRO A 26 5.38 8.49 -8.85
CA PRO A 26 3.98 8.10 -8.64
C PRO A 26 3.66 6.69 -9.13
N ALA A 27 4.37 6.19 -10.16
CA ALA A 27 4.13 4.87 -10.72
C ALA A 27 4.38 3.74 -9.70
N GLY A 28 5.28 3.95 -8.73
CA GLY A 28 5.50 3.00 -7.64
C GLY A 28 4.26 2.87 -6.74
N ALA A 29 3.71 4.00 -6.34
CA ALA A 29 2.52 4.05 -5.49
C ALA A 29 1.29 3.51 -6.22
N GLU A 30 1.10 3.87 -7.49
CA GLU A 30 0.03 3.36 -8.34
C GLU A 30 0.09 1.84 -8.52
N GLY A 31 1.30 1.29 -8.70
CA GLY A 31 1.51 -0.15 -8.83
C GLY A 31 1.16 -0.89 -7.54
N LEU A 32 1.63 -0.42 -6.38
CA LEU A 32 1.30 -1.01 -5.09
C LEU A 32 -0.19 -0.86 -4.75
N PHE A 33 -0.78 0.30 -5.05
CA PHE A 33 -2.21 0.53 -4.86
C PHE A 33 -3.04 -0.46 -5.68
N SER A 34 -2.74 -0.60 -6.97
CA SER A 34 -3.46 -1.51 -7.88
C SER A 34 -3.40 -2.97 -7.40
N ARG A 35 -2.29 -3.39 -6.79
CA ARG A 35 -2.11 -4.76 -6.27
C ARG A 35 -2.80 -4.98 -4.93
N TYR A 36 -2.72 -4.00 -4.03
CA TYR A 36 -3.03 -4.20 -2.62
C TYR A 36 -4.31 -3.53 -2.13
N ALA A 37 -4.95 -2.64 -2.91
CA ALA A 37 -6.15 -1.94 -2.46
C ALA A 37 -7.30 -2.91 -2.14
N GLY A 38 -7.58 -3.87 -3.02
CA GLY A 38 -8.60 -4.91 -2.78
C GLY A 38 -8.28 -5.81 -1.57
N PRO A 39 -7.09 -6.43 -1.50
CA PRO A 39 -6.69 -7.26 -0.36
C PRO A 39 -6.70 -6.53 0.98
N ILE A 40 -6.23 -5.27 1.02
CA ILE A 40 -6.23 -4.45 2.25
C ILE A 40 -7.66 -4.11 2.64
N LEU A 41 -8.52 -3.69 1.70
CA LEU A 41 -9.93 -3.39 1.98
C LEU A 41 -10.65 -4.61 2.56
N GLY A 42 -10.48 -5.78 1.97
CA GLY A 42 -11.09 -7.01 2.48
C GLY A 42 -10.52 -7.45 3.84
N PHE A 43 -9.29 -7.05 4.18
CA PHE A 43 -8.70 -7.28 5.49
C PHE A 43 -9.24 -6.32 6.55
N THR A 44 -9.26 -5.02 6.24
CA THR A 44 -9.75 -3.97 7.16
C THR A 44 -11.25 -4.11 7.40
N GLU A 45 -12.03 -4.47 6.39
CA GLU A 45 -13.47 -4.75 6.53
C GLU A 45 -13.75 -5.91 7.48
N ARG A 46 -12.98 -7.00 7.41
CA ARG A 46 -13.10 -8.11 8.36
C ARG A 46 -12.73 -7.73 9.79
N MET A 47 -11.79 -6.81 9.98
CA MET A 47 -11.37 -6.35 11.31
C MET A 47 -12.34 -5.35 11.92
N LEU A 48 -12.91 -4.45 11.11
CA LEU A 48 -13.73 -3.33 11.58
C LEU A 48 -15.24 -3.62 11.54
N GLY A 49 -15.68 -4.59 10.73
CA GLY A 49 -17.09 -4.91 10.56
C GLY A 49 -17.91 -3.83 9.85
N SER A 50 -17.24 -2.83 9.25
CA SER A 50 -17.87 -1.71 8.55
C SER A 50 -17.11 -1.39 7.27
N ARG A 51 -17.83 -1.38 6.14
CA ARG A 51 -17.25 -1.03 4.83
C ARG A 51 -16.73 0.41 4.79
N ALA A 52 -17.50 1.36 5.32
CA ALA A 52 -17.11 2.77 5.29
C ALA A 52 -15.80 3.02 6.07
N GLU A 53 -15.71 2.44 7.27
CA GLU A 53 -14.51 2.50 8.10
C GLU A 53 -13.31 1.81 7.42
N ALA A 54 -13.56 0.68 6.76
CA ALA A 54 -12.55 -0.07 6.04
C ALA A 54 -11.99 0.70 4.83
N GLU A 55 -12.83 1.40 4.07
CA GLU A 55 -12.41 2.26 2.97
C GLU A 55 -11.52 3.41 3.46
N GLU A 56 -11.92 4.07 4.55
CA GLU A 56 -11.14 5.15 5.15
C GLU A 56 -9.77 4.65 5.67
N VAL A 57 -9.76 3.53 6.39
CA VAL A 57 -8.51 2.93 6.87
C VAL A 57 -7.63 2.46 5.70
N THR A 58 -8.22 1.92 4.63
CA THR A 58 -7.46 1.51 3.44
C THR A 58 -6.76 2.70 2.80
N GLN A 59 -7.43 3.85 2.69
CA GLN A 59 -6.81 5.08 2.20
C GLN A 59 -5.65 5.54 3.11
N ASP A 60 -5.87 5.53 4.43
CA ASP A 60 -4.84 5.88 5.41
C ASP A 60 -3.62 4.94 5.33
N VAL A 61 -3.81 3.65 5.04
CA VAL A 61 -2.71 2.70 4.83
C VAL A 61 -1.82 3.12 3.66
N PHE A 62 -2.40 3.52 2.52
CA PHE A 62 -1.61 3.97 1.37
C PHE A 62 -0.98 5.35 1.59
N LEU A 63 -1.66 6.24 2.31
CA LEU A 63 -1.06 7.51 2.73
C LEU A 63 0.15 7.27 3.65
N LYS A 64 0.04 6.35 4.60
CA LYS A 64 1.14 5.92 5.49
C LYS A 64 2.25 5.22 4.72
N MET A 65 1.92 4.40 3.72
CA MET A 65 2.90 3.78 2.84
C MET A 65 3.78 4.85 2.16
N ILE A 66 3.17 5.89 1.59
CA ILE A 66 3.90 6.98 0.93
C ILE A 66 4.71 7.80 1.94
N THR A 67 4.05 8.27 3.01
CA THR A 67 4.68 9.17 3.99
C THR A 67 5.73 8.51 4.87
N ARG A 68 5.71 7.17 4.98
CA ARG A 68 6.65 6.38 5.79
C ARG A 68 7.47 5.40 4.97
N CYS A 69 7.51 5.53 3.65
CA CYS A 69 8.22 4.60 2.76
C CYS A 69 9.69 4.41 3.16
N GLU A 70 10.36 5.47 3.64
CA GLU A 70 11.75 5.42 4.14
C GLU A 70 11.95 4.46 5.33
N GLN A 71 10.90 4.17 6.10
CA GLN A 71 10.96 3.24 7.23
C GLN A 71 10.95 1.77 6.79
N TYR A 72 10.59 1.49 5.54
CA TYR A 72 10.67 0.13 4.99
C TYR A 72 12.13 -0.22 4.72
N ASP A 73 12.68 -1.17 5.48
CA ASP A 73 14.09 -1.57 5.41
C ASP A 73 14.34 -2.84 4.56
N GLY A 74 13.29 -3.40 3.95
CA GLY A 74 13.39 -4.61 3.13
C GLY A 74 13.56 -5.93 3.90
N ARG A 75 13.51 -5.92 5.25
CA ARG A 75 13.59 -7.16 6.05
C ARG A 75 12.34 -8.01 5.96
N ALA A 76 11.18 -7.38 5.76
CA ALA A 76 9.91 -8.04 5.49
C ALA A 76 9.50 -7.75 4.05
N SER A 77 8.62 -8.58 3.48
CA SER A 77 8.02 -8.25 2.18
C SER A 77 7.17 -6.98 2.27
N VAL A 78 7.01 -6.26 1.16
CA VAL A 78 6.12 -5.09 1.09
C VAL A 78 4.70 -5.44 1.52
N SER A 79 4.19 -6.60 1.09
CA SER A 79 2.87 -7.08 1.52
C SER A 79 2.77 -7.16 3.05
N THR A 80 3.75 -7.78 3.72
CA THR A 80 3.80 -7.92 5.17
C THR A 80 3.80 -6.56 5.85
N TRP A 81 4.57 -5.61 5.32
CA TRP A 81 4.65 -4.26 5.86
C TRP A 81 3.33 -3.50 5.70
N LEU A 82 2.68 -3.58 4.53
CA LEU A 82 1.37 -2.97 4.29
C LEU A 82 0.28 -3.55 5.21
N PHE A 83 0.23 -4.87 5.36
CA PHE A 83 -0.72 -5.50 6.29
C PHE A 83 -0.42 -5.17 7.76
N ALA A 84 0.84 -4.94 8.13
CA ALA A 84 1.18 -4.45 9.47
C ALA A 84 0.66 -3.02 9.70
N ILE A 85 0.79 -2.12 8.72
CA ILE A 85 0.21 -0.77 8.77
C ILE A 85 -1.32 -0.87 8.91
N ALA A 86 -1.97 -1.70 8.09
CA ALA A 86 -3.42 -1.91 8.12
C ALA A 86 -3.89 -2.44 9.47
N ALA A 87 -3.23 -3.46 10.02
CA ALA A 87 -3.56 -4.03 11.32
C ALA A 87 -3.43 -3.00 12.45
N ASN A 88 -2.40 -2.16 12.41
CA ASN A 88 -2.22 -1.09 13.40
C ASN A 88 -3.30 -0.01 13.26
N ALA A 89 -3.60 0.43 12.04
CA ALA A 89 -4.65 1.41 11.80
C ALA A 89 -6.04 0.91 12.25
N CYS A 90 -6.37 -0.36 12.00
CA CYS A 90 -7.60 -0.97 12.52
C CYS A 90 -7.64 -1.00 14.05
N ARG A 91 -6.52 -1.37 14.71
CA ARG A 91 -6.43 -1.37 16.18
C ARG A 91 -6.61 0.03 16.76
N ASP A 92 -6.01 1.04 16.15
CA ASP A 92 -6.13 2.44 16.57
C ASP A 92 -7.58 2.93 16.45
N ARG A 93 -8.27 2.57 15.36
CA ARG A 93 -9.70 2.87 15.15
C ARG A 93 -10.58 2.21 16.22
N LEU A 94 -10.37 0.91 16.47
CA LEU A 94 -11.12 0.16 17.46
C LEU A 94 -10.89 0.66 18.89
N ARG A 95 -9.72 1.24 19.18
CA ARG A 95 -9.41 1.85 20.49
C ARG A 95 -10.05 3.23 20.65
N SER A 96 -10.12 4.02 19.59
CA SER A 96 -10.69 5.37 19.61
C SER A 96 -12.22 5.39 19.64
N ALA A 97 -12.87 4.25 19.40
CA ALA A 97 -14.32 4.09 19.42
C ALA A 97 -14.91 3.87 20.84
N TRP A 98 -14.11 4.07 21.91
CA TRP A 98 -14.50 3.91 23.31
C TRP A 98 -14.29 5.21 24.11
#